data_AF-A0A2S9YE72-F1
#
_entry.id   AF-A0A2S9YE72-F1
#
_cell.length_a   1.000
_cell.length_b   1.000
_cell.length_c   1.000
_cell.angle_alpha   90.00
_cell.angle_beta   90.00
_cell.angle_gamma   90.00
#
_symmetry.space_group_name_H-M   'P 1'
#
loop_
_entity.id
_entity.type
_entity.pdbx_description
1 polymer ?
#
loop_
_entity_poly.entity_id
_entity_poly.type
_entity_poly.pdbx_seq_one_letter_code
_entity_poly.pdbx_strand_id
1 'polypeptide(L)' 'MLATGGISRDDFSLSPAGVYLSDAGRRKLIAAHERRAREETTHPRFGYRMSYRRILELEIRVLGKYLLGEVDEYAPIWTR' A
#
# COMPACT_ATOMS: atom_id res chain seq x y z
N MET A 1 -9.10 4.97 -4.90
CA MET A 1 -8.55 6.35 -4.96
C MET A 1 -9.26 7.18 -6.03
N LEU A 2 -9.36 6.72 -7.29
CA LEU A 2 -10.25 7.34 -8.29
C LEU A 2 -11.74 7.13 -7.96
N ALA A 3 -12.12 5.91 -7.57
CA ALA A 3 -13.52 5.58 -7.21
C ALA A 3 -13.98 6.14 -5.84
N THR A 4 -13.05 6.57 -4.99
CA THR A 4 -13.35 7.14 -3.65
C THR A 4 -13.42 8.67 -3.65
N GLY A 5 -13.36 9.32 -4.82
CA GLY A 5 -13.42 10.79 -4.95
C GLY A 5 -12.22 11.54 -4.36
N GLY A 6 -11.11 10.86 -4.08
CA GLY A 6 -9.97 11.44 -3.35
C GLY A 6 -9.03 12.29 -4.21
N ILE A 7 -9.07 12.13 -5.53
CA ILE A 7 -8.25 12.88 -6.50
C ILE A 7 -9.14 13.20 -7.71
N SER A 8 -9.15 14.47 -8.15
CA SER A 8 -9.87 14.94 -9.34
C SER A 8 -8.91 15.38 -10.45
N ARG A 9 -9.44 15.83 -11.59
CA ARG A 9 -8.63 16.40 -12.68
C ARG A 9 -7.85 17.64 -12.23
N ASP A 10 -8.40 18.43 -11.31
CA ASP A 10 -7.79 19.68 -10.82
C ASP A 10 -6.57 19.44 -9.92
N ASP A 11 -6.38 18.19 -9.47
CA ASP A 11 -5.21 17.77 -8.71
C ASP A 11 -3.98 17.50 -9.60
N PHE A 12 -4.09 17.71 -10.91
CA PHE A 12 -3.02 17.53 -11.88
C PHE A 12 -2.68 18.82 -12.61
N SER A 13 -1.39 19.02 -12.88
CA SER A 13 -0.87 20.07 -13.76
C SER A 13 -0.38 19.44 -15.06
N LEU A 14 -0.83 19.99 -16.19
CA LEU A 14 -0.39 19.58 -17.52
C LEU A 14 0.72 20.52 -17.98
N SER A 15 1.81 19.94 -18.50
CA SER A 15 2.87 20.67 -19.19
C SER A 15 3.18 20.00 -20.52
N PRO A 16 3.88 20.68 -21.45
CA PRO A 16 4.34 20.05 -22.69
C PRO A 16 5.24 18.82 -22.48
N ALA A 17 5.85 18.71 -21.29
CA ALA A 17 6.71 17.58 -20.92
C ALA A 17 5.96 16.41 -20.28
N GLY A 18 4.71 16.60 -19.85
CA GLY A 18 3.90 15.53 -19.24
C GLY A 18 2.83 16.02 -18.27
N VAL A 19 2.26 15.07 -17.52
CA VAL A 19 1.24 15.32 -16.50
C VAL A 19 1.83 15.07 -15.12
N TYR A 20 1.71 16.05 -14.24
CA TYR A 20 2.25 16.00 -12.88
C TYR A 20 1.12 16.15 -11.87
N LEU A 21 1.32 15.64 -10.65
CA LEU A 21 0.46 16.00 -9.53
C LEU A 21 0.79 17.41 -9.07
N SER A 22 -0.25 18.22 -8.85
CA SER A 22 -0.11 19.47 -8.13
C SER A 22 0.29 19.21 -6.68
N ASP A 23 0.76 20.21 -5.96
CA ASP A 23 1.07 20.06 -4.53
C ASP A 23 -0.16 19.63 -3.71
N ALA A 24 -1.35 20.12 -4.09
CA ALA A 24 -2.61 19.68 -3.50
C ALA A 24 -2.89 18.20 -3.80
N GLY A 25 -2.74 17.78 -5.06
CA GLY A 25 -2.90 16.39 -5.47
C GLY A 25 -1.92 15.44 -4.80
N ARG A 26 -0.65 15.84 -4.68
CA ARG A 26 0.39 15.08 -3.99
C ARG A 26 0.05 14.87 -2.52
N ARG A 27 -0.37 15.93 -1.82
CA ARG A 27 -0.80 15.84 -0.41
C ARG A 27 -1.99 14.89 -0.24
N LYS A 28 -3.00 14.99 -1.10
CA LYS A 28 -4.17 14.09 -1.09
C LYS A 28 -3.77 12.63 -1.31
N LEU A 29 -2.91 12.36 -2.29
CA LEU A 29 -2.40 11.02 -2.58
C LEU A 29 -1.66 10.44 -1.38
N ILE A 30 -0.72 11.20 -0.80
CA ILE A 30 0.05 10.77 0.38
C ILE A 30 -0.89 10.50 1.55
N ALA A 31 -1.83 11.40 1.85
CA ALA A 31 -2.77 11.22 2.94
C ALA A 31 -3.65 9.97 2.76
N ALA A 32 -4.08 9.69 1.53
CA ALA A 32 -4.85 8.51 1.23
C ALA A 32 -4.02 7.22 1.32
N HIS A 33 -2.73 7.26 0.94
CA HIS A 33 -1.81 6.14 1.12
C HIS A 33 -1.58 5.86 2.61
N GLU A 34 -1.32 6.91 3.39
CA GLU A 34 -1.15 6.83 4.84
C GLU A 34 -2.39 6.31 5.57
N ARG A 35 -3.59 6.69 5.12
CA ARG A 35 -4.83 6.12 5.65
C ARG A 35 -4.90 4.62 5.39
N ARG A 36 -4.65 4.18 4.15
CA ARG A 36 -4.63 2.75 3.81
C ARG A 36 -3.57 1.98 4.57
N ALA A 37 -2.40 2.56 4.78
CA ALA A 37 -1.34 1.94 5.56
C ALA A 37 -1.72 1.71 7.03
N ARG A 38 -2.60 2.56 7.59
CA ARG A 38 -3.12 2.45 8.96
C ARG A 38 -4.37 1.56 9.08
N GLU A 39 -5.10 1.34 8.00
CA GLU A 39 -6.28 0.46 8.00
C GLU A 39 -5.90 -0.92 8.53
N GLU A 40 -6.68 -1.41 9.49
CA GLU A 40 -6.51 -2.75 10.02
C GLU A 40 -7.17 -3.77 9.09
N THR A 41 -6.44 -4.85 8.81
CA THR A 41 -6.98 -5.99 8.10
C THR A 41 -6.52 -7.28 8.76
N THR A 42 -7.25 -8.36 8.48
CA THR A 42 -6.94 -9.68 9.02
C THR A 42 -5.98 -10.38 8.08
N HIS A 43 -4.84 -10.81 8.58
CA HIS A 43 -3.91 -11.62 7.78
C HIS A 43 -4.58 -12.96 7.41
N PRO A 44 -4.78 -13.28 6.12
CA PRO A 44 -5.61 -14.42 5.71
C PRO A 44 -5.06 -15.78 6.19
N ARG A 45 -3.74 -15.87 6.36
CA ARG A 45 -3.06 -17.08 6.85
C ARG A 45 -2.96 -17.20 8.38
N PHE A 46 -2.77 -16.09 9.09
CA PHE A 46 -2.45 -16.11 10.53
C PHE A 46 -3.64 -15.71 11.41
N GLY A 47 -4.70 -15.12 10.83
CA GLY A 47 -5.89 -14.70 11.56
C GLY A 47 -5.69 -13.46 12.44
N TYR A 48 -4.48 -12.93 12.57
CA TYR A 48 -4.23 -11.71 13.33
C TYR A 48 -4.73 -10.46 12.61
N ARG A 49 -5.39 -9.58 13.37
CA ARG A 49 -5.73 -8.23 12.92
C ARG A 49 -4.56 -7.31 13.19
N MET A 50 -4.08 -6.64 12.14
CA MET A 50 -3.02 -5.65 12.24
C MET A 50 -3.13 -4.62 11.11
N SER A 51 -2.44 -3.50 11.25
CA SER A 51 -2.40 -2.49 10.19
C SER A 51 -1.80 -3.06 8.90
N TYR A 52 -2.30 -2.59 7.75
CA TYR A 52 -1.78 -2.99 6.44
C TYR A 52 -0.26 -2.80 6.34
N ARG A 53 0.28 -1.72 6.93
CA ARG A 53 1.73 -1.49 7.02
C ARG A 53 2.45 -2.63 7.74
N ARG A 54 1.91 -3.09 8.88
CA ARG A 54 2.52 -4.17 9.66
C ARG A 54 2.45 -5.52 8.95
N ILE A 55 1.41 -5.74 8.14
CA ILE A 55 1.35 -6.91 7.26
C ILE A 55 2.50 -6.88 6.25
N LEU A 56 2.74 -5.75 5.58
CA LEU A 56 3.86 -5.64 4.64
C LEU A 56 5.22 -5.91 5.31
N GLU A 57 5.43 -5.42 6.53
CA GLU A 57 6.64 -5.74 7.28
C GLU A 57 6.76 -7.23 7.62
N LEU A 58 5.64 -7.87 7.98
CA LEU A 58 5.61 -9.31 8.26
C LEU A 58 6.00 -10.10 7.01
N GLU A 59 5.43 -9.76 5.85
CA GLU A 59 5.73 -10.40 4.57
C GLU A 59 7.21 -10.30 4.21
N ILE A 60 7.83 -9.13 4.39
CA ILE A 60 9.27 -8.94 4.16
C ILE A 60 10.09 -9.82 5.09
N ARG A 61 9.71 -9.96 6.37
CA ARG A 61 10.40 -10.86 7.31
C ARG A 61 10.25 -12.33 6.90
N VAL A 62 9.06 -12.76 6.48
CA VAL A 62 8.83 -14.14 6.01
C VAL A 62 9.64 -14.41 4.73
N LEU A 63 9.66 -13.46 3.80
CA LEU A 63 10.49 -13.55 2.60
C LEU A 63 11.98 -13.66 2.94
N GLY A 64 12.46 -12.87 3.91
CA GLY A 64 13.84 -12.97 4.40
C GLY A 64 14.17 -14.36 4.94
N LYS A 65 13.27 -14.95 5.74
CA LYS A 65 13.43 -16.32 6.25
C LYS A 65 13.43 -17.37 5.14
N TYR A 66 12.58 -17.22 4.14
CA TYR A 66 12.55 -18.08 2.96
C TYR A 66 13.89 -18.02 2.20
N LEU A 67 14.43 -16.81 1.97
CA LEU A 67 15.73 -16.63 1.31
C LEU A 67 16.91 -17.22 2.11
N LEU A 68 16.79 -17.28 3.44
CA LEU A 68 17.77 -17.92 4.32
C LEU A 68 17.58 -19.44 4.46
N GLY A 69 16.54 -20.01 3.85
CA GLY A 69 16.20 -21.43 3.97
C GLY A 69 15.63 -21.83 5.34
N GLU A 70 15.20 -20.87 6.16
CA GLU A 70 14.55 -21.12 7.46
C GLU A 70 13.06 -21.48 7.31
N VAL A 71 12.48 -21.22 6.13
CA VAL A 71 11.09 -21.51 5.79
C VAL A 71 11.06 -22.14 4.41
N ASP A 72 10.33 -23.25 4.26
CA ASP A 72 10.30 -24.04 3.03
C ASP A 72 9.54 -23.36 1.87
N GLU A 73 8.56 -22.51 2.19
CA GLU A 73 7.70 -21.86 1.19
C GLU A 73 7.32 -20.43 1.61
N TYR A 74 7.56 -19.47 0.71
CA TYR A 74 6.97 -18.15 0.79
C TYR A 74 5.63 -18.12 0.04
N ALA A 75 4.57 -17.71 0.73
CA ALA A 75 3.25 -17.55 0.13
C ALA A 75 2.76 -16.11 0.30
N PRO A 76 2.63 -15.35 -0.80
CA PRO A 76 2.29 -13.94 -0.73
C PRO A 76 0.84 -13.74 -0.27
N ILE A 77 0.61 -12.61 0.41
CA ILE A 77 -0.74 -12.17 0.74
C ILE A 77 -1.51 -11.75 -0.51
N TRP A 78 -2.80 -12.09 -0.51
CA TRP A 78 -3.78 -11.56 -1.45
C TRP A 78 -4.88 -10.87 -0.64
N THR A 79 -4.89 -9.54 -0.63
CA THR A 79 -6.02 -8.78 -0.09
C THR A 79 -7.09 -8.65 -1.17
N ARG A 80 -8.29 -9.17 -0.93
CA ARG A 80 -9.47 -8.90 -1.76
C ARG A 80 -10.02 -7.50 -1.50
#